data_AF-A0AA42XT29-F1
#
_entry.id   AF-A0AA42XT29-F1
#
_cell.length_a   1.000
_cell.length_b   1.000
_cell.length_c   1.000
_cell.angle_alpha   90.00
_cell.angle_beta   90.00
_cell.angle_gamma   90.00
#
_symmetry.space_group_name_H-M   'P 1'
#
loop_
_entity.id
_entity.type
_entity.pdbx_description
1 polymer ?
#
loop_
_entity_poly.entity_id
_entity_poly.type
_entity_poly.pdbx_seq_one_letter_code
_entity_poly.pdbx_strand_id
1 'polypeptide(L)'
;MGPDESVAYATATWGRFNATVSGDLLRALSGAFALVATADGELARSEVAAFVELLRSKADVFSGIDFNALETTFRDLTESLIADPEGGRLQALDCVAKVKGNAEQCALVRSGAEIAIAADGRVRTQEAAVLEQICQALGLKS
;
A
#
# COMPACT_ATOMS: atom_id res chain seq x y z
N MET A 1 7.53 2.45 -19.91
CA MET A 1 7.95 2.18 -18.53
C MET A 1 7.89 0.69 -18.30
N GLY A 2 9.06 0.03 -18.15
CA GLY A 2 9.10 -1.37 -17.70
C GLY A 2 8.81 -1.45 -16.18
N PRO A 3 8.45 -2.63 -15.64
CA PRO A 3 8.18 -2.80 -14.21
C PRO A 3 9.35 -2.34 -13.32
N ASP A 4 10.58 -2.55 -13.77
CA ASP A 4 11.81 -2.12 -13.08
C ASP A 4 11.94 -0.58 -12.96
N GLU A 5 11.57 0.15 -14.02
CA GLU A 5 11.64 1.62 -14.07
C GLU A 5 10.58 2.28 -13.14
N SER A 6 9.41 1.64 -12.97
CA SER A 6 8.39 2.11 -12.02
C SER A 6 8.84 1.97 -10.57
N VAL A 7 9.48 0.85 -10.23
CA VAL A 7 9.98 0.61 -8.86
C VAL A 7 11.13 1.54 -8.53
N ALA A 8 12.02 1.81 -9.48
CA ALA A 8 13.10 2.78 -9.31
C ALA A 8 12.54 4.20 -9.05
N TYR A 9 11.52 4.61 -9.81
CA TYR A 9 10.85 5.88 -9.59
C TYR A 9 10.14 5.92 -8.23
N ALA A 10 9.41 4.87 -7.86
CA ALA A 10 8.72 4.76 -6.58
C ALA A 10 9.68 4.84 -5.39
N THR A 11 10.82 4.13 -5.47
CA THR A 11 11.88 4.18 -4.45
C THR A 11 12.48 5.58 -4.37
N ALA A 12 12.70 6.26 -5.51
CA ALA A 12 13.20 7.63 -5.54
C ALA A 12 12.20 8.65 -4.93
N THR A 13 10.89 8.43 -5.11
CA THR A 13 9.85 9.26 -4.47
C THR A 13 9.96 9.18 -2.95
N TRP A 14 10.11 7.96 -2.41
CA TRP A 14 10.34 7.74 -0.98
C TRP A 14 11.68 8.30 -0.49
N GLY A 15 12.76 8.15 -1.27
CA GLY A 15 14.08 8.70 -0.91
C GLY A 15 14.13 10.23 -0.86
N ARG A 16 13.19 10.92 -1.51
CA ARG A 16 13.05 12.39 -1.43
C ARG A 16 12.20 12.85 -0.25
N PHE A 17 11.40 11.95 0.31
CA PHE A 17 10.55 12.25 1.46
C PHE A 17 11.39 12.23 2.73
N ASN A 18 11.45 13.38 3.42
CA ASN A 18 12.26 13.58 4.62
C ASN A 18 11.40 14.11 5.80
N ALA A 19 10.10 13.87 5.77
CA ALA A 19 9.19 14.29 6.83
C ALA A 19 8.69 13.09 7.63
N THR A 20 8.12 13.35 8.81
CA THR A 20 7.43 12.31 9.58
C THR A 20 6.13 11.94 8.88
N VAL A 21 5.88 10.64 8.73
CA VAL A 21 4.61 10.15 8.18
C VAL A 21 3.47 10.49 9.14
N SER A 22 2.47 11.21 8.63
CA SER A 22 1.26 11.51 9.40
C SER A 22 0.44 10.25 9.66
N GLY A 23 -0.41 10.27 10.70
CA GLY A 23 -1.31 9.13 10.97
C GLY A 23 -2.25 8.80 9.80
N ASP A 24 -2.65 9.80 9.02
CA ASP A 24 -3.49 9.59 7.83
C ASP A 24 -2.71 9.00 6.66
N LEU A 25 -1.47 9.42 6.44
CA LEU A 25 -0.59 8.80 5.44
C LEU A 25 -0.27 7.36 5.82
N LEU A 26 0.00 7.07 7.10
CA LEU A 26 0.22 5.71 7.58
C LEU A 26 -1.01 4.83 7.32
N ARG A 27 -2.21 5.31 7.66
CA ARG A 27 -3.46 4.57 7.39
C ARG A 27 -3.70 4.36 5.91
N ALA A 28 -3.44 5.37 5.08
CA ALA A 28 -3.55 5.25 3.64
C ALA A 28 -2.58 4.22 3.07
N LEU A 29 -1.35 4.16 3.58
CA LEU A 29 -0.36 3.15 3.20
C LEU A 29 -0.78 1.75 3.64
N SER A 30 -1.19 1.57 4.89
CA SER A 30 -1.72 0.28 5.38
C SER A 30 -2.93 -0.17 4.55
N GLY A 31 -3.82 0.76 4.17
CA GLY A 31 -4.96 0.48 3.29
C GLY A 31 -4.52 0.03 1.90
N ALA A 32 -3.60 0.75 1.27
CA ALA A 32 -3.05 0.38 -0.03
C ALA A 32 -2.36 -1.00 0.00
N PHE A 33 -1.57 -1.27 1.03
CA PHE A 33 -0.92 -2.56 1.24
C PHE A 33 -1.91 -3.69 1.45
N ALA A 34 -2.97 -3.48 2.25
CA ALA A 34 -3.99 -4.48 2.48
C ALA A 34 -4.72 -4.83 1.17
N LEU A 35 -5.05 -3.84 0.35
CA LEU A 35 -5.66 -4.05 -0.97
C LEU A 35 -4.75 -4.87 -1.90
N VAL A 36 -3.45 -4.53 -1.94
CA VAL A 36 -2.44 -5.26 -2.73
C VAL A 36 -2.31 -6.70 -2.24
N ALA A 37 -2.24 -6.92 -0.93
CA ALA A 37 -2.13 -8.25 -0.35
C ALA A 37 -3.35 -9.13 -0.68
N THR A 38 -4.54 -8.53 -0.83
CA THR A 38 -5.77 -9.25 -1.23
C THR A 38 -6.05 -9.27 -2.73
N ALA A 39 -5.09 -8.87 -3.58
CA ALA A 39 -5.37 -8.62 -5.00
C ALA A 39 -5.89 -9.85 -5.76
N ASP A 40 -5.47 -11.05 -5.38
CA ASP A 40 -5.90 -12.33 -5.97
C ASP A 40 -7.17 -12.91 -5.33
N GLY A 41 -7.78 -12.18 -4.39
CA GLY A 41 -9.09 -12.51 -3.81
C GLY A 41 -9.05 -13.50 -2.66
N GLU A 42 -7.89 -14.08 -2.34
CA GLU A 42 -7.68 -14.89 -1.16
C GLU A 42 -6.50 -14.31 -0.37
N LEU A 43 -6.66 -14.15 0.94
CA LEU A 43 -5.55 -13.76 1.81
C LEU A 43 -5.57 -14.67 3.03
N ALA A 44 -4.62 -15.60 3.09
CA ALA A 44 -4.42 -16.40 4.28
C ALA A 44 -3.68 -15.59 5.36
N ARG A 45 -3.93 -15.90 6.65
CA ARG A 45 -3.16 -15.29 7.75
C ARG A 45 -1.65 -15.48 7.61
N SER A 46 -1.23 -16.59 7.00
CA SER A 46 0.18 -16.88 6.70
C SER A 46 0.77 -15.89 5.69
N GLU A 47 -0.03 -15.43 4.73
CA GLU A 47 0.37 -14.45 3.71
C GLU A 47 0.44 -13.04 4.28
N VAL A 48 -0.45 -12.70 5.23
CA VAL A 48 -0.35 -11.45 6.03
C VAL A 48 1.01 -11.37 6.72
N ALA A 49 1.45 -12.44 7.38
CA ALA A 49 2.74 -12.46 8.07
C ALA A 49 3.93 -12.34 7.10
N ALA A 50 3.88 -13.04 5.96
CA ALA A 50 4.90 -12.94 4.93
C ALA A 50 4.99 -11.51 4.35
N PHE A 51 3.85 -10.87 4.13
CA PHE A 51 3.77 -9.51 3.62
C PHE A 51 4.33 -8.50 4.63
N VAL A 52 4.05 -8.67 5.92
CA VAL A 52 4.65 -7.83 6.97
C VAL A 52 6.18 -7.95 6.99
N GLU A 53 6.72 -9.17 6.89
CA GLU A 53 8.16 -9.39 6.84
C GLU A 53 8.78 -8.79 5.55
N LEU A 54 8.06 -8.87 4.42
CA LEU A 54 8.45 -8.22 3.17
C LEU A 54 8.52 -6.69 3.33
N LEU A 55 7.50 -6.07 3.92
CA LEU A 55 7.51 -4.63 4.21
C LEU A 55 8.67 -4.25 5.15
N ARG A 56 8.92 -5.06 6.18
CA ARG A 56 10.03 -4.86 7.13
C ARG A 56 11.39 -4.95 6.43
N SER A 57 11.53 -5.83 5.43
CA SER A 57 12.75 -5.91 4.61
C SER A 57 13.04 -4.66 3.78
N LYS A 58 12.04 -3.78 3.61
CA LYS A 58 12.10 -2.49 2.90
C LYS A 58 12.10 -1.29 3.85
N ALA A 59 12.37 -1.50 5.14
CA ALA A 59 12.32 -0.45 6.15
C ALA A 59 13.28 0.72 5.88
N ASP A 60 14.35 0.48 5.13
CA ASP A 60 15.28 1.51 4.65
C ASP A 60 14.60 2.52 3.71
N VAL A 61 13.69 2.06 2.83
CA VAL A 61 12.93 2.93 1.92
C VAL A 61 11.86 3.72 2.67
N PHE A 62 11.29 3.12 3.72
CA PHE A 62 10.21 3.67 4.52
C PHE A 62 10.69 4.25 5.86
N SER A 63 11.88 4.85 5.90
CA SER A 63 12.57 5.27 7.13
C SER A 63 11.79 6.26 8.03
N GLY A 64 10.77 6.96 7.50
CA GLY A 64 9.89 7.86 8.25
C GLY A 64 8.60 7.22 8.81
N ILE A 65 8.38 5.93 8.58
CA ILE A 65 7.18 5.20 9.03
C ILE A 65 7.42 4.55 10.39
N ASP A 66 6.46 4.69 11.31
CA ASP A 66 6.36 3.82 12.46
C ASP A 66 5.85 2.44 12.01
N PHE A 67 6.78 1.51 11.80
CA PHE A 67 6.48 0.16 11.33
C PHE A 67 5.57 -0.63 12.27
N ASN A 68 5.62 -0.38 13.58
CA ASN A 68 4.73 -1.07 14.52
C ASN A 68 3.29 -0.60 14.34
N ALA A 69 3.09 0.72 14.19
CA ALA A 69 1.78 1.29 13.92
C ALA A 69 1.24 0.87 12.53
N LEU A 70 2.13 0.82 11.52
CA LEU A 70 1.82 0.35 10.18
C LEU A 70 1.37 -1.12 10.20
N GLU A 71 2.15 -1.98 10.85
CA GLU A 71 1.87 -3.41 10.98
C GLU A 71 0.54 -3.65 11.70
N THR A 72 0.30 -2.94 12.79
CA THR A 72 -0.96 -3.04 13.55
C THR A 72 -2.15 -2.66 12.67
N THR A 73 -2.09 -1.48 12.02
CA THR A 73 -3.18 -1.00 11.16
C THR A 73 -3.40 -1.92 9.96
N PHE A 74 -2.32 -2.42 9.36
CA PHE A 74 -2.39 -3.37 8.26
C PHE A 74 -3.07 -4.66 8.69
N ARG A 75 -2.66 -5.22 9.83
CA ARG A 75 -3.26 -6.44 10.39
C ARG A 75 -4.76 -6.26 10.62
N ASP A 76 -5.18 -5.18 11.26
CA ASP A 76 -6.60 -4.89 11.51
C ASP A 76 -7.42 -4.81 10.21
N LEU A 77 -6.86 -4.17 9.17
CA LEU A 77 -7.50 -4.08 7.86
C LEU A 77 -7.57 -5.44 7.17
N THR A 78 -6.50 -6.23 7.22
CA THR A 78 -6.50 -7.59 6.65
C THR A 78 -7.45 -8.53 7.38
N GLU A 79 -7.59 -8.43 8.71
CA GLU A 79 -8.58 -9.20 9.46
C GLU A 79 -10.01 -8.80 9.08
N SER A 80 -10.24 -7.49 8.86
CA SER A 80 -11.53 -7.00 8.37
C SER A 80 -11.84 -7.52 6.96
N LEU A 81 -10.85 -7.55 6.07
CA LEU A 81 -10.95 -8.12 4.71
C LEU A 81 -11.20 -9.64 4.72
N ILE A 82 -10.60 -10.37 5.66
CA ILE A 82 -10.84 -11.82 5.80
C ILE A 82 -12.25 -12.09 6.33
N ALA A 83 -12.75 -11.25 7.25
CA ALA A 83 -14.08 -11.41 7.84
C ALA A 83 -15.22 -10.97 6.90
N ASP A 84 -15.04 -9.85 6.21
CA ASP A 84 -15.97 -9.29 5.23
C ASP A 84 -15.16 -8.67 4.07
N PRO A 85 -14.93 -9.42 2.96
CA PRO A 85 -14.11 -8.95 1.85
C PRO A 85 -14.61 -7.66 1.21
N GLU A 86 -15.92 -7.49 1.10
CA GLU A 86 -16.50 -6.28 0.50
C GLU A 86 -16.38 -5.08 1.46
N GLY A 87 -16.79 -5.25 2.72
CA GLY A 87 -16.70 -4.20 3.73
C GLY A 87 -15.26 -3.78 4.06
N GLY A 88 -14.36 -4.75 4.22
CA GLY A 88 -12.94 -4.51 4.48
C GLY A 88 -12.25 -3.77 3.33
N ARG A 89 -12.63 -4.07 2.07
CA ARG A 89 -12.10 -3.36 0.90
C ARG A 89 -12.56 -1.91 0.86
N LEU A 90 -13.84 -1.65 1.16
CA LEU A 90 -14.35 -0.28 1.28
C LEU A 90 -13.63 0.49 2.39
N GLN A 91 -13.38 -0.15 3.54
CA GLN A 91 -12.64 0.46 4.65
C GLN A 91 -11.19 0.79 4.26
N ALA A 92 -10.51 -0.10 3.53
CA ALA A 92 -9.15 0.15 3.06
C ALA A 92 -9.12 1.30 2.04
N LEU A 93 -10.07 1.36 1.12
CA LEU A 93 -10.21 2.46 0.16
C LEU A 93 -10.54 3.80 0.84
N ASP A 94 -11.38 3.80 1.90
CA ASP A 94 -11.64 4.99 2.71
C ASP A 94 -10.35 5.51 3.36
N CYS A 95 -9.53 4.60 3.91
CA CYS A 95 -8.23 4.97 4.47
C CYS A 95 -7.31 5.60 3.42
N VAL A 96 -7.25 5.04 2.20
CA VAL A 96 -6.50 5.62 1.08
C VAL A 96 -7.05 7.02 0.72
N ALA A 97 -8.36 7.20 0.69
CA ALA A 97 -9.00 8.46 0.35
C ALA A 97 -8.72 9.60 1.35
N LYS A 98 -8.24 9.31 2.58
CA LYS A 98 -7.93 10.34 3.59
C LYS A 98 -6.84 11.31 3.16
N VAL A 99 -5.91 10.87 2.33
CA VAL A 99 -4.83 11.72 1.81
C VAL A 99 -5.18 12.40 0.49
N LYS A 100 -6.39 12.16 -0.03
CA LYS A 100 -6.86 12.74 -1.29
C LYS A 100 -6.76 14.26 -1.26
N GLY A 101 -6.21 14.82 -2.34
CA GLY A 101 -5.98 16.26 -2.47
C GLY A 101 -4.61 16.73 -1.97
N ASN A 102 -3.84 15.89 -1.27
CA ASN A 102 -2.43 16.14 -0.98
C ASN A 102 -1.56 15.39 -2.00
N ALA A 103 -1.07 16.11 -3.01
CA ALA A 103 -0.32 15.50 -4.11
C ALA A 103 0.94 14.73 -3.67
N GLU A 104 1.64 15.20 -2.63
CA GLU A 104 2.83 14.52 -2.09
C GLU A 104 2.43 13.20 -1.43
N GLN A 105 1.42 13.23 -0.56
CA GLN A 105 0.94 12.02 0.12
C GLN A 105 0.31 11.02 -0.86
N CYS A 106 -0.44 11.50 -1.86
CA CYS A 106 -0.96 10.64 -2.92
C CYS A 106 0.18 9.95 -3.70
N ALA A 107 1.26 10.68 -4.01
CA ALA A 107 2.43 10.10 -4.67
C ALA A 107 3.09 9.04 -3.80
N LEU A 108 3.24 9.29 -2.49
CA LEU A 108 3.82 8.33 -1.54
C LEU A 108 2.99 7.06 -1.40
N VAL A 109 1.67 7.17 -1.29
CA VAL A 109 0.77 6.01 -1.22
C VAL A 109 0.86 5.17 -2.49
N ARG A 110 0.80 5.83 -3.66
CA ARG A 110 0.97 5.15 -4.95
C ARG A 110 2.33 4.46 -5.05
N SER A 111 3.42 5.16 -4.74
CA SER A 111 4.77 4.59 -4.78
C SER A 111 4.93 3.44 -3.79
N GLY A 112 4.33 3.52 -2.60
CA GLY A 112 4.29 2.41 -1.66
C GLY A 112 3.63 1.18 -2.27
N ALA A 113 2.43 1.34 -2.85
CA ALA A 113 1.71 0.25 -3.51
C ALA A 113 2.52 -0.38 -4.66
N GLU A 114 3.18 0.43 -5.50
CA GLU A 114 4.04 -0.05 -6.58
C GLU A 114 5.24 -0.87 -6.06
N ILE A 115 5.88 -0.42 -4.97
CA ILE A 115 6.97 -1.17 -4.32
C ILE A 115 6.47 -2.51 -3.78
N ALA A 116 5.30 -2.52 -3.14
CA ALA A 116 4.72 -3.72 -2.56
C ALA A 116 4.36 -4.76 -3.62
N ILE A 117 3.72 -4.35 -4.72
CA ILE A 117 3.40 -5.19 -5.88
C ILE A 117 4.68 -5.79 -6.48
N ALA A 118 5.72 -4.98 -6.65
CA ALA A 118 6.97 -5.47 -7.21
C ALA A 118 7.74 -6.42 -6.28
N ALA A 119 7.52 -6.33 -4.97
CA ALA A 119 8.23 -7.11 -3.99
C ALA A 119 7.81 -8.60 -3.99
N ASP A 120 6.60 -8.94 -4.47
CA ASP A 120 6.18 -10.34 -4.71
C ASP A 120 6.79 -10.93 -6.01
N GLY A 121 7.50 -10.11 -6.79
CA GLY A 121 8.30 -10.56 -7.93
C GLY A 121 7.52 -10.96 -9.19
N ARG A 122 6.18 -10.83 -9.20
CA ARG A 122 5.35 -11.06 -10.39
C ARG A 122 4.14 -10.12 -10.42
N VAL A 123 4.21 -9.06 -11.23
CA VAL A 123 3.04 -8.22 -11.52
C VAL A 123 2.06 -8.99 -12.40
N ARG A 124 0.87 -9.25 -11.87
CA ARG A 124 -0.28 -9.88 -12.50
C ARG A 124 -1.34 -8.83 -12.82
N THR A 125 -2.27 -9.17 -13.69
CA THR A 125 -3.41 -8.31 -14.07
C THR A 125 -4.22 -7.82 -12.86
N GLN A 126 -4.26 -8.62 -11.79
CA GLN A 126 -5.01 -8.33 -10.57
C GLN A 126 -4.38 -7.18 -9.77
N GLU A 127 -3.04 -7.13 -9.66
CA GLU A 127 -2.34 -6.05 -8.96
C GLU A 127 -2.45 -4.72 -9.71
N ALA A 128 -2.44 -4.76 -11.05
CA ALA A 128 -2.70 -3.57 -11.86
C ALA A 128 -4.12 -3.01 -11.62
N ALA A 129 -5.13 -3.88 -11.50
CA ALA A 129 -6.49 -3.47 -11.20
C ALA A 129 -6.64 -2.90 -9.79
N VAL A 130 -5.88 -3.41 -8.81
CA VAL A 130 -5.82 -2.84 -7.45
C VAL A 130 -5.14 -1.47 -7.46
N LEU A 131 -4.01 -1.33 -8.16
CA LEU A 131 -3.30 -0.06 -8.28
C LEU A 131 -4.20 1.01 -8.91
N GLU A 132 -5.00 0.66 -9.91
CA GLU A 132 -5.98 1.56 -10.51
C GLU A 132 -7.02 2.04 -9.50
N GLN A 133 -7.56 1.15 -8.67
CA GLN A 133 -8.52 1.54 -7.63
C GLN A 133 -7.90 2.45 -6.57
N ILE A 134 -6.65 2.18 -6.18
CA ILE A 134 -5.90 3.05 -5.26
C ILE A 134 -5.77 4.45 -5.89
N CYS A 135 -5.36 4.53 -7.17
CA CYS A 135 -5.28 5.79 -7.90
C CYS A 135 -6.63 6.53 -7.95
N GLN A 136 -7.73 5.82 -8.23
CA GLN A 136 -9.07 6.39 -8.22
C GLN A 136 -9.47 6.94 -6.84
N ALA A 137 -9.20 6.19 -5.76
CA ALA A 137 -9.46 6.63 -4.39
C ALA A 137 -8.64 7.89 -4.01
N LEU A 138 -7.40 7.96 -4.47
CA LEU A 138 -6.53 9.14 -4.33
C LEU A 138 -6.95 10.34 -5.19
N GLY A 139 -7.91 10.15 -6.11
CA GLY A 139 -8.33 11.17 -7.08
C GLY A 139 -7.32 11.42 -8.19
N LEU A 140 -6.37 10.50 -8.39
CA LEU A 140 -5.43 10.54 -9.50
C LEU A 140 -6.15 10.03 -10.75
N LYS A 141 -6.01 10.74 -11.88
CA LYS A 141 -6.48 10.24 -13.17
C LYS A 141 -5.54 9.13 -13.64
N SER A 142 -6.11 7.97 -13.95
CA SER A 142 -5.44 6.86 -14.64
C SER A 142 -4.89 7.29 -16.00
#